data_AF-A0A7J7IJ36-F1
#
_entry.id   AF-A0A7J7IJ36-F1
#
_cell.length_a   1.000
_cell.length_b   1.000
_cell.length_c   1.000
_cell.angle_alpha   90.00
_cell.angle_beta   90.00
_cell.angle_gamma   90.00
#
_symmetry.space_group_name_H-M   'P 1'
#
loop_
_entity.id
_entity.type
_entity.pdbx_description
1 polymer ?
#
loop_
_entity_poly.entity_id
_entity_poly.type
_entity_poly.pdbx_seq_one_letter_code
_entity_poly.pdbx_strand_id
1 'polypeptide(L)'
;MLPWQVAAALAVTEPCSTGVGGDALLLYYDAKAKKVTALLGCGRSPAALTLERFQGYGLQNMSPDSPLSVTVPGAPALWCDAVESLGSGVLSLQTLLEPAIQLAESGFPVAPLTSWQWKNAEKFLRKSKGGAALLLDGYRAPRAGEIFRNAGLARTLRLLAERGKPGFYEGPVANAIISCLADVPMTREDLRAHQTERTEPIYTDYRGIRVYEMPPPTQGLSTLIALKILGSLDMQALLESDQEAALLDVMIRAMRVGFLVAETYIADRSSELGACRCCGAFDCGTVCKLLSEASVKRWQRLFRESEDATEFRIDASAPHCRK
;
A
#
# COMPACT_ATOMS: atom_id res chain seq x y z
N MET A 1 17.44 -14.43 -6.53
CA MET A 1 16.11 -14.82 -5.99
C MET A 1 15.11 -13.86 -6.59
N LEU A 2 14.03 -14.36 -7.21
CA LEU A 2 13.10 -13.51 -7.95
C LEU A 2 12.09 -12.95 -6.94
N PRO A 3 12.04 -11.62 -6.70
CA PRO A 3 11.14 -11.03 -5.70
C PRO A 3 9.68 -11.47 -5.86
N TRP A 4 9.26 -11.78 -7.09
CA TRP A 4 7.93 -12.26 -7.46
C TRP A 4 7.56 -13.61 -6.81
N GLN A 5 8.50 -14.56 -6.77
CA GLN A 5 8.27 -15.87 -6.16
C GLN A 5 8.08 -15.72 -4.64
N VAL A 6 8.83 -14.82 -4.03
CA VAL A 6 8.72 -14.53 -2.59
C VAL A 6 7.37 -13.89 -2.30
N ALA A 7 6.96 -12.87 -3.05
CA ALA A 7 5.66 -12.21 -2.86
C ALA A 7 4.48 -13.19 -3.04
N ALA A 8 4.53 -14.05 -4.06
CA ALA A 8 3.50 -15.06 -4.28
C ALA A 8 3.46 -16.13 -3.17
N ALA A 9 4.62 -16.58 -2.68
CA ALA A 9 4.70 -17.50 -1.57
C ALA A 9 4.14 -16.89 -0.28
N LEU A 10 4.49 -15.63 0.03
CA LEU A 10 3.96 -14.91 1.19
C LEU A 10 2.44 -14.74 1.11
N ALA A 11 1.88 -14.48 -0.08
CA ALA A 11 0.43 -14.40 -0.27
C ALA A 11 -0.32 -15.70 0.11
N VAL A 12 0.41 -16.82 0.23
CA VAL A 12 -0.10 -18.11 0.71
C VAL A 12 0.27 -18.32 2.18
N THR A 13 1.53 -18.07 2.56
CA THR A 13 2.07 -18.45 3.87
C THR A 13 1.83 -17.42 4.97
N GLU A 14 1.58 -16.17 4.60
CA GLU A 14 1.33 -15.04 5.49
C GLU A 14 0.07 -14.25 5.08
N PRO A 15 -1.12 -14.88 5.08
CA PRO A 15 -2.36 -14.27 4.61
C PRO A 15 -2.90 -13.16 5.51
N CYS A 16 -2.29 -12.96 6.69
CA CYS A 16 -2.60 -11.85 7.59
C CYS A 16 -1.98 -10.52 7.14
N SER A 17 -0.99 -10.57 6.24
CA SER A 17 -0.22 -9.40 5.79
C SER A 17 -0.24 -9.23 4.28
N THR A 18 -0.29 -10.32 3.52
CA THR A 18 -0.16 -10.31 2.06
C THR A 18 -1.20 -11.19 1.39
N GLY A 19 -1.63 -10.84 0.18
CA GLY A 19 -2.61 -11.65 -0.55
C GLY A 19 -2.96 -11.10 -1.92
N VAL A 20 -3.44 -11.98 -2.80
CA VAL A 20 -3.94 -11.62 -4.15
C VAL A 20 -5.19 -10.75 -4.13
N GLY A 21 -5.85 -10.63 -2.96
CA GLY A 21 -6.99 -9.74 -2.74
C GLY A 21 -6.61 -8.31 -2.35
N GLY A 22 -5.32 -8.01 -2.20
CA GLY A 22 -4.83 -6.67 -1.85
C GLY A 22 -4.10 -5.97 -3.00
N ASP A 23 -3.29 -5.00 -2.62
CA ASP A 23 -2.49 -4.19 -3.53
C ASP A 23 -1.03 -4.67 -3.60
N ALA A 24 -0.31 -4.23 -4.64
CA ALA A 24 1.13 -4.36 -4.71
C ALA A 24 1.78 -3.05 -5.14
N LEU A 25 3.01 -2.85 -4.68
CA LEU A 25 3.82 -1.66 -4.96
C LEU A 25 5.23 -2.13 -5.29
N LEU A 26 5.84 -1.54 -6.32
CA LEU A 26 7.20 -1.89 -6.73
C LEU A 26 8.02 -0.66 -7.07
N LEU A 27 9.17 -0.54 -6.41
CA LEU A 27 10.30 0.26 -6.91
C LEU A 27 11.32 -0.70 -7.53
N TYR A 28 11.66 -0.46 -8.79
CA TYR A 28 12.61 -1.28 -9.55
C TYR A 28 13.78 -0.43 -10.01
N TYR A 29 15.00 -0.81 -9.60
CA TYR A 29 16.23 -0.19 -10.09
C TYR A 29 16.83 -1.00 -11.23
N ASP A 30 16.88 -0.41 -12.42
CA ASP A 30 17.62 -0.93 -13.56
C ASP A 30 19.08 -0.48 -13.45
N ALA A 31 19.99 -1.42 -13.17
CA ALA A 31 21.42 -1.13 -13.04
C ALA A 31 22.09 -0.72 -14.37
N LYS A 32 21.58 -1.18 -15.52
CA LYS A 32 22.11 -0.83 -16.84
C LYS A 32 21.69 0.59 -17.22
N ALA A 33 20.42 0.93 -17.03
CA ALA A 33 19.89 2.26 -17.30
C ALA A 33 20.18 3.27 -16.17
N LYS A 34 20.58 2.79 -14.99
CA LYS A 34 20.73 3.57 -13.74
C LYS A 34 19.46 4.36 -13.40
N LYS A 35 18.29 3.78 -13.65
CA LYS A 35 16.98 4.41 -13.45
C LYS A 35 16.15 3.61 -12.47
N VAL A 36 15.44 4.30 -11.58
CA VAL A 36 14.40 3.72 -10.74
C VAL A 36 13.04 3.97 -11.39
N THR A 37 12.22 2.93 -11.50
CA THR A 37 10.83 2.99 -11.99
C THR A 37 9.88 2.55 -10.90
N ALA A 38 8.69 3.15 -10.85
CA ALA A 38 7.63 2.79 -9.92
C ALA A 38 6.44 2.12 -10.64
N LEU A 39 5.95 1.01 -10.09
CA LEU A 39 4.68 0.39 -10.47
C LEU A 39 3.74 0.36 -9.27
N LEU A 40 2.49 0.78 -9.48
CA LEU A 40 1.44 0.77 -8.47
C LEU A 40 0.28 -0.12 -8.93
N GLY A 41 0.10 -1.24 -8.24
CA GLY A 41 -1.07 -2.10 -8.32
C GLY A 41 -2.00 -1.75 -7.17
N CYS A 42 -2.43 -0.49 -7.10
CA CYS A 42 -3.38 0.00 -6.11
C CYS A 42 -4.79 -0.04 -6.69
N GLY A 43 -5.68 -0.75 -6.00
CA GLY A 43 -7.08 -0.85 -6.34
C GLY A 43 -7.84 0.46 -6.23
N ARG A 44 -8.71 0.74 -7.21
CA ARG A 44 -9.71 1.81 -7.07
C ARG A 44 -10.88 1.34 -6.21
N SER A 45 -11.54 2.27 -5.55
CA SER A 45 -12.89 2.03 -5.07
C SER A 45 -13.82 1.72 -6.27
N PRO A 46 -14.90 0.95 -6.06
CA PRO A 46 -15.89 0.72 -7.11
C PRO A 46 -16.39 2.04 -7.71
N ALA A 47 -16.53 2.12 -9.04
CA ALA A 47 -16.95 3.34 -9.72
C ALA A 47 -18.32 3.85 -9.24
N ALA A 48 -19.21 2.93 -8.87
CA ALA A 48 -20.54 3.26 -8.37
C ALA A 48 -20.58 3.59 -6.86
N LEU A 49 -19.45 3.53 -6.13
CA LEU A 49 -19.33 3.96 -4.73
C LEU A 49 -18.94 5.45 -4.69
N THR A 50 -19.85 6.32 -5.10
CA THR A 50 -19.65 7.78 -5.01
C THR A 50 -19.70 8.26 -3.56
N LEU A 51 -19.24 9.50 -3.30
CA LEU A 51 -19.32 10.10 -1.97
C LEU A 51 -20.77 10.15 -1.46
N GLU A 52 -21.71 10.54 -2.30
CA GLU A 52 -23.14 10.62 -1.97
C GLU A 52 -23.69 9.23 -1.62
N ARG A 53 -23.31 8.21 -2.40
CA ARG A 53 -23.74 6.83 -2.12
C ARG A 53 -23.13 6.32 -0.82
N PHE A 54 -21.85 6.61 -0.58
CA PHE A 54 -21.17 6.26 0.65
C PHE A 54 -21.85 6.92 1.88
N GLN A 55 -22.16 8.21 1.79
CA GLN A 55 -22.93 8.94 2.82
C GLN A 55 -24.33 8.34 3.03
N GLY A 56 -24.95 7.81 1.96
CA GLY A 56 -26.24 7.12 2.02
C GLY A 56 -26.24 5.85 2.90
N TYR A 57 -25.09 5.25 3.21
CA TYR A 57 -25.01 4.15 4.17
C TYR A 57 -25.14 4.61 5.63
N GLY A 58 -25.11 5.93 5.89
CA GLY A 58 -25.28 6.50 7.24
C GLY A 58 -24.17 6.15 8.23
N LEU A 59 -23.00 5.76 7.74
CA LEU A 59 -21.85 5.39 8.56
C LEU A 59 -21.14 6.64 9.06
N GLN A 60 -20.95 6.75 10.37
CA GLN A 60 -20.13 7.83 10.97
C GLN A 60 -18.64 7.57 10.75
N ASN A 61 -18.23 6.30 10.82
CA ASN A 61 -16.87 5.83 10.54
C ASN A 61 -16.96 4.47 9.84
N MET A 62 -16.08 4.22 8.87
CA MET A 62 -15.98 2.91 8.24
C MET A 62 -15.05 2.02 9.07
N SER A 63 -15.58 0.92 9.59
CA SER A 63 -14.74 -0.12 10.22
C SER A 63 -13.78 -0.72 9.17
N PRO A 64 -12.52 -1.00 9.51
CA PRO A 64 -11.60 -1.76 8.64
C PRO A 64 -12.16 -3.12 8.19
N ASP A 65 -13.07 -3.70 8.99
CA ASP A 65 -13.71 -4.99 8.70
C ASP A 65 -14.93 -4.87 7.77
N SER A 66 -15.28 -3.65 7.34
CA SER A 66 -16.43 -3.42 6.46
C SER A 66 -16.15 -3.92 5.04
N PRO A 67 -17.10 -4.63 4.37
CA PRO A 67 -16.98 -4.94 2.96
C PRO A 67 -16.78 -3.70 2.07
N LEU A 68 -17.29 -2.54 2.48
CA LEU A 68 -17.11 -1.26 1.76
C LEU A 68 -15.66 -0.76 1.77
N SER A 69 -14.79 -1.33 2.61
CA SER A 69 -13.36 -1.02 2.60
C SER A 69 -12.60 -1.74 1.48
N VAL A 70 -13.22 -2.72 0.82
CA VAL A 70 -12.59 -3.51 -0.23
C VAL A 70 -12.56 -2.73 -1.54
N THR A 71 -11.35 -2.44 -2.02
CA THR A 71 -11.06 -1.91 -3.35
C THR A 71 -10.87 -3.04 -4.36
N VAL A 72 -10.77 -2.71 -5.64
CA VAL A 72 -10.44 -3.70 -6.69
C VAL A 72 -9.02 -4.25 -6.45
N PRO A 73 -8.80 -5.56 -6.23
CA PRO A 73 -7.46 -6.06 -5.91
C PRO A 73 -6.43 -5.76 -6.99
N GLY A 74 -5.33 -5.09 -6.65
CA GLY A 74 -4.33 -4.67 -7.63
C GLY A 74 -3.05 -5.51 -7.71
N ALA A 75 -2.78 -6.36 -6.72
CA ALA A 75 -1.58 -7.21 -6.71
C ALA A 75 -1.46 -8.13 -7.95
N PRO A 76 -2.51 -8.83 -8.41
CA PRO A 76 -2.41 -9.74 -9.56
C PRO A 76 -2.02 -9.04 -10.86
N ALA A 77 -2.59 -7.85 -11.12
CA ALA A 77 -2.25 -7.05 -12.30
C ALA A 77 -0.79 -6.62 -12.28
N LEU A 78 -0.30 -6.11 -11.14
CA LEU A 78 1.09 -5.67 -11.02
C LEU A 78 2.05 -6.84 -11.21
N TRP A 79 1.76 -8.02 -10.65
CA TRP A 79 2.63 -9.18 -10.84
C TRP A 79 2.73 -9.56 -12.31
N CYS A 80 1.61 -9.58 -13.04
CA CYS A 80 1.62 -9.83 -14.48
C CYS A 80 2.45 -8.76 -15.23
N ASP A 81 2.17 -7.49 -14.98
CA ASP A 81 2.82 -6.36 -15.67
C ASP A 81 4.32 -6.25 -15.36
N ALA A 82 4.73 -6.55 -14.13
CA ALA A 82 6.12 -6.55 -13.72
C ALA A 82 6.89 -7.70 -14.37
N VAL A 83 6.31 -8.91 -14.44
CA VAL A 83 6.93 -10.03 -15.15
C VAL A 83 7.04 -9.74 -16.64
N GLU A 84 6.01 -9.17 -17.25
CA GLU A 84 6.00 -8.83 -18.68
C GLU A 84 7.01 -7.72 -19.03
N SER A 85 7.02 -6.63 -18.28
CA SER A 85 7.82 -5.44 -18.63
C SER A 85 9.19 -5.34 -17.99
N LEU A 86 9.42 -5.99 -16.84
CA LEU A 86 10.67 -5.92 -16.08
C LEU A 86 11.35 -7.30 -15.93
N GLY A 87 10.66 -8.38 -16.30
CA GLY A 87 11.22 -9.72 -16.26
C GLY A 87 12.37 -9.89 -17.25
N SER A 88 13.27 -10.84 -16.96
CA SER A 88 14.37 -11.17 -17.87
C SER A 88 13.93 -11.91 -19.14
N GLY A 89 12.64 -12.26 -19.26
CA GLY A 89 12.10 -13.13 -20.30
C GLY A 89 12.43 -14.62 -20.14
N VAL A 90 13.28 -14.97 -19.17
CA VAL A 90 13.71 -16.37 -18.94
C VAL A 90 12.64 -17.20 -18.23
N LEU A 91 11.86 -16.57 -17.35
CA LEU A 91 10.90 -17.26 -16.50
C LEU A 91 9.50 -16.72 -16.77
N SER A 92 8.57 -17.64 -17.04
CA SER A 92 7.16 -17.33 -17.23
C SER A 92 6.49 -17.03 -15.88
N LEU A 93 5.36 -16.31 -15.93
CA LEU A 93 4.49 -16.11 -14.77
C LEU A 93 4.12 -17.44 -14.11
N GLN A 94 3.83 -18.46 -14.92
CA GLN A 94 3.55 -19.81 -14.43
C GLN A 94 4.70 -20.39 -13.59
N THR A 95 5.93 -20.29 -14.08
CA THR A 95 7.11 -20.78 -13.34
C THR A 95 7.33 -20.01 -12.04
N LEU A 96 6.99 -18.72 -12.03
CA LEU A 96 7.11 -17.86 -10.85
C LEU A 96 6.03 -18.15 -9.80
N LEU A 97 4.81 -18.51 -10.21
CA LEU A 97 3.70 -18.79 -9.28
C LEU A 97 3.64 -20.25 -8.81
N GLU A 98 4.27 -21.18 -9.54
CA GLU A 98 4.25 -22.61 -9.23
C GLU A 98 4.62 -22.95 -7.77
N PRO A 99 5.68 -22.37 -7.15
CA PRO A 99 5.98 -22.66 -5.75
C PRO A 99 4.86 -22.26 -4.79
N ALA A 100 4.19 -21.13 -5.04
CA ALA A 100 3.07 -20.68 -4.22
C ALA A 100 1.84 -21.57 -4.42
N ILE A 101 1.57 -22.00 -5.66
CA ILE A 101 0.51 -22.98 -5.97
C ILE A 101 0.76 -24.27 -5.18
N GLN A 102 1.98 -24.82 -5.22
CA GLN A 102 2.34 -26.03 -4.49
C GLN A 102 2.19 -25.88 -2.98
N LEU A 103 2.60 -24.74 -2.40
CA LEU A 103 2.39 -24.45 -0.97
C LEU A 103 0.89 -24.40 -0.62
N ALA A 104 0.07 -23.80 -1.48
CA ALA A 104 -1.37 -23.72 -1.25
C ALA A 104 -2.06 -25.09 -1.35
N GLU A 105 -1.60 -25.98 -2.22
CA GLU A 105 -2.17 -27.33 -2.42
C GLU A 105 -1.66 -28.36 -1.42
N SER A 106 -0.34 -28.47 -1.31
CA SER A 106 0.33 -29.47 -0.48
C SER A 106 0.30 -29.09 1.00
N GLY A 107 0.22 -27.79 1.26
CA GLY A 107 0.19 -27.17 2.57
C GLY A 107 1.57 -26.81 3.09
N PHE A 108 1.59 -25.99 4.14
CA PHE A 108 2.80 -25.49 4.78
C PHE A 108 2.61 -25.41 6.30
N PRO A 109 3.69 -25.56 7.10
CA PRO A 109 3.63 -25.34 8.53
C PRO A 109 3.45 -23.85 8.85
N VAL A 110 2.43 -23.51 9.64
CA VAL A 110 2.12 -22.12 9.96
C VAL A 110 3.15 -21.54 10.93
N ALA A 111 3.71 -20.38 10.60
CA ALA A 111 4.70 -19.70 11.44
C ALA A 111 4.06 -19.14 12.75
N PRO A 112 4.83 -19.02 13.85
CA PRO A 112 4.28 -18.55 15.13
C PRO A 112 3.58 -17.19 15.08
N LEU A 113 4.21 -16.19 14.44
CA LEU A 113 3.64 -14.85 14.33
C LEU A 113 2.36 -14.85 13.49
N THR A 114 2.37 -15.53 12.34
CA THR A 114 1.20 -15.68 11.48
C THR A 114 0.06 -16.37 12.22
N SER A 115 0.33 -17.45 12.96
CA SER A 115 -0.68 -18.14 13.77
C SER A 115 -1.33 -17.22 14.80
N TRP A 116 -0.54 -16.38 15.47
CA TRP A 116 -1.05 -15.40 16.43
C TRP A 116 -1.97 -14.36 15.76
N GLN A 117 -1.55 -13.78 14.63
CA GLN A 117 -2.39 -12.84 13.86
C GLN A 117 -3.67 -13.48 13.35
N TRP A 118 -3.58 -14.71 12.84
CA TRP A 118 -4.70 -15.46 12.30
C TRP A 118 -5.74 -15.78 13.39
N LYS A 119 -5.26 -16.08 14.61
CA LYS A 119 -6.13 -16.30 15.77
C LYS A 119 -6.90 -15.04 16.15
N ASN A 120 -6.27 -13.87 16.08
CA ASN A 120 -6.93 -12.59 16.33
C ASN A 120 -8.03 -12.29 15.30
N ALA A 121 -7.85 -12.73 14.05
CA ALA A 121 -8.83 -12.60 12.98
C ALA A 121 -9.93 -13.69 12.99
N GLU A 122 -9.83 -14.76 13.80
CA GLU A 122 -10.71 -15.93 13.72
C GLU A 122 -12.20 -15.58 13.83
N LYS A 123 -12.56 -14.68 14.77
CA LYS A 123 -13.95 -14.25 14.98
C LYS A 123 -14.51 -13.52 13.77
N PHE A 124 -13.69 -12.71 13.10
CA PHE A 124 -14.05 -12.04 11.85
C PHE A 124 -14.23 -13.06 10.74
N LEU A 125 -13.23 -13.93 10.52
CA LEU A 125 -13.26 -14.96 9.46
C LEU A 125 -14.48 -15.89 9.55
N ARG A 126 -14.91 -16.27 10.76
CA ARG A 126 -16.12 -17.10 10.95
C ARG A 126 -17.41 -16.40 10.51
N LYS A 127 -17.45 -15.07 10.49
CA LYS A 127 -18.61 -14.26 10.10
C LYS A 127 -18.56 -13.83 8.64
N SER A 128 -17.35 -13.74 8.07
CA SER A 128 -17.13 -13.26 6.71
C SER A 128 -17.49 -14.31 5.67
N LYS A 129 -18.13 -13.87 4.58
CA LYS A 129 -18.45 -14.75 3.44
C LYS A 129 -17.15 -15.27 2.82
N GLY A 130 -17.01 -16.60 2.77
CA GLY A 130 -15.79 -17.28 2.30
C GLY A 130 -14.66 -17.37 3.34
N GLY A 131 -14.81 -16.77 4.53
CA GLY A 131 -13.76 -16.78 5.56
C GLY A 131 -13.44 -18.18 6.13
N ALA A 132 -14.38 -19.12 6.04
CA ALA A 132 -14.13 -20.53 6.36
C ALA A 132 -13.01 -21.15 5.53
N ALA A 133 -12.75 -20.66 4.30
CA ALA A 133 -11.63 -21.13 3.48
C ALA A 133 -10.25 -20.74 4.05
N LEU A 134 -10.22 -19.82 5.03
CA LEU A 134 -9.04 -19.42 5.78
C LEU A 134 -9.03 -20.02 7.20
N LEU A 135 -9.83 -21.04 7.47
CA LEU A 135 -9.87 -21.73 8.77
C LEU A 135 -9.58 -23.21 8.56
N LEU A 136 -8.84 -23.82 9.49
CA LEU A 136 -8.66 -25.27 9.52
C LEU A 136 -10.02 -25.94 9.68
N ASP A 137 -10.30 -26.84 8.74
CA ASP A 137 -11.56 -27.56 8.59
C ASP A 137 -12.80 -26.65 8.49
N GLY A 138 -12.60 -25.36 8.18
CA GLY A 138 -13.68 -24.37 8.16
C GLY A 138 -14.07 -23.82 9.53
N TYR A 139 -13.39 -24.24 10.61
CA TYR A 139 -13.81 -23.90 11.97
C TYR A 139 -12.85 -22.94 12.66
N ARG A 140 -11.55 -23.23 12.79
CA ARG A 140 -10.65 -22.46 13.66
C ARG A 140 -9.39 -21.98 12.94
N ALA A 141 -8.75 -20.95 13.47
CA ALA A 141 -7.43 -20.55 12.97
C ALA A 141 -6.39 -21.67 13.22
N PRO A 142 -5.40 -21.83 12.32
CA PRO A 142 -4.29 -22.74 12.52
C PRO A 142 -3.37 -22.31 13.67
N ARG A 143 -2.86 -23.28 14.42
CA ARG A 143 -1.81 -23.09 15.43
C ARG A 143 -0.44 -23.15 14.78
N ALA A 144 0.55 -22.58 15.46
CA ALA A 144 1.94 -22.64 15.02
C ALA A 144 2.37 -24.10 14.78
N GLY A 145 3.01 -24.37 13.64
CA GLY A 145 3.47 -25.68 13.22
C GLY A 145 2.41 -26.59 12.58
N GLU A 146 1.11 -26.27 12.70
CA GLU A 146 0.07 -27.03 12.00
C GLU A 146 0.16 -26.80 10.48
N ILE A 147 -0.19 -27.82 9.71
CA ILE A 147 -0.19 -27.73 8.24
C ILE A 147 -1.51 -27.11 7.78
N PHE A 148 -1.42 -25.95 7.13
CA PHE A 148 -2.56 -25.29 6.50
C PHE A 148 -2.54 -25.51 4.98
N ARG A 149 -3.72 -25.73 4.39
CA ARG A 149 -3.93 -25.91 2.94
C ARG A 149 -5.06 -25.02 2.47
N ASN A 150 -4.94 -24.48 1.25
CA ASN A 150 -5.97 -23.65 0.63
C ASN A 150 -6.10 -23.98 -0.87
N ALA A 151 -6.88 -25.01 -1.17
CA ALA A 151 -7.16 -25.42 -2.54
C ALA A 151 -7.89 -24.33 -3.36
N GLY A 152 -8.63 -23.44 -2.71
CA GLY A 152 -9.28 -22.30 -3.37
C GLY A 152 -8.24 -21.31 -3.91
N LEU A 153 -7.30 -20.91 -3.07
CA LEU A 153 -6.21 -20.02 -3.44
C LEU A 153 -5.29 -20.65 -4.49
N ALA A 154 -5.00 -21.95 -4.38
CA ALA A 154 -4.25 -22.67 -5.39
C ALA A 154 -4.90 -22.59 -6.78
N ARG A 155 -6.22 -22.81 -6.87
CA ARG A 155 -6.96 -22.65 -8.13
C ARG A 155 -6.92 -21.21 -8.65
N THR A 156 -7.04 -20.22 -7.77
CA THR A 156 -6.92 -18.80 -8.14
C THR A 156 -5.54 -18.48 -8.72
N LEU A 157 -4.47 -18.91 -8.05
CA LEU A 157 -3.09 -18.69 -8.53
C LEU A 157 -2.82 -19.45 -9.83
N ARG A 158 -3.37 -20.65 -10.00
CA ARG A 158 -3.27 -21.41 -11.25
C ARG A 158 -3.97 -20.70 -12.41
N LEU A 159 -5.18 -20.19 -12.21
CA LEU A 159 -5.87 -19.41 -13.24
C LEU A 159 -5.09 -18.16 -13.64
N LEU A 160 -4.49 -17.45 -12.66
CA LEU A 160 -3.61 -16.31 -12.90
C LEU A 160 -2.34 -16.72 -13.68
N ALA A 161 -1.72 -17.84 -13.31
CA ALA A 161 -0.54 -18.38 -13.97
C ALA A 161 -0.80 -18.76 -15.44
N GLU A 162 -1.94 -19.39 -15.72
CA GLU A 162 -2.29 -19.90 -17.05
C GLU A 162 -2.83 -18.81 -17.98
N ARG A 163 -3.59 -17.85 -17.43
CA ARG A 163 -4.36 -16.89 -18.24
C ARG A 163 -3.91 -15.44 -18.05
N GLY A 164 -2.93 -15.17 -17.19
CA GLY A 164 -2.57 -13.81 -16.80
C GLY A 164 -3.74 -13.08 -16.13
N LYS A 165 -3.83 -11.76 -16.34
CA LYS A 165 -4.86 -10.90 -15.72
C LYS A 165 -6.30 -11.43 -15.90
N PRO A 166 -6.75 -11.86 -17.11
CA PRO A 166 -8.08 -12.46 -17.27
C PRO A 166 -8.39 -13.64 -16.34
N GLY A 167 -7.38 -14.39 -15.88
CA GLY A 167 -7.55 -15.48 -14.93
C GLY A 167 -8.07 -15.04 -13.55
N PHE A 168 -7.81 -13.78 -13.16
CA PHE A 168 -8.24 -13.20 -11.89
C PHE A 168 -9.39 -12.21 -12.05
N TYR A 169 -9.28 -11.30 -13.02
CA TYR A 169 -10.22 -10.19 -13.22
C TYR A 169 -11.47 -10.57 -14.04
N GLU A 170 -11.51 -11.78 -14.59
CA GLU A 170 -12.64 -12.31 -15.32
C GLU A 170 -13.01 -13.73 -14.84
N GLY A 171 -14.14 -14.24 -15.33
CA GLY A 171 -14.53 -15.63 -15.11
C GLY A 171 -14.76 -15.99 -13.62
N PRO A 172 -14.36 -17.20 -13.18
CA PRO A 172 -14.73 -17.73 -11.86
C PRO A 172 -14.25 -16.90 -10.67
N VAL A 173 -13.03 -16.34 -10.72
CA VAL A 173 -12.45 -15.56 -9.61
C VAL A 173 -13.20 -14.25 -9.46
N ALA A 174 -13.37 -13.49 -10.55
CA ALA A 174 -14.17 -12.28 -10.56
C ALA A 174 -15.60 -12.52 -10.09
N ASN A 175 -16.24 -13.61 -10.53
CA ASN A 175 -17.58 -13.99 -10.07
C ASN A 175 -17.63 -14.25 -8.56
N ALA A 176 -16.61 -14.90 -8.01
CA ALA A 176 -16.52 -15.16 -6.57
C ALA A 176 -16.35 -13.86 -5.78
N ILE A 177 -15.51 -12.92 -6.24
CA ILE A 177 -15.32 -11.61 -5.62
C ILE A 177 -16.65 -10.84 -5.57
N ILE A 178 -17.34 -10.70 -6.71
CA ILE A 178 -18.61 -9.99 -6.79
C ILE A 178 -19.69 -10.66 -5.93
N SER A 179 -19.72 -11.99 -5.88
CA SER A 179 -20.64 -12.70 -4.98
C SER A 179 -20.33 -12.39 -3.51
N CYS A 180 -19.06 -12.41 -3.11
CA CYS A 180 -18.65 -12.10 -1.74
C CYS A 180 -18.97 -10.67 -1.32
N LEU A 181 -18.97 -9.74 -2.27
CA LEU A 181 -19.19 -8.30 -2.07
C LEU A 181 -20.58 -7.84 -2.52
N ALA A 182 -21.62 -8.68 -2.40
CA ALA A 182 -22.96 -8.39 -2.92
C ALA A 182 -23.58 -7.06 -2.43
N ASP A 183 -23.21 -6.61 -1.22
CA ASP A 183 -23.69 -5.35 -0.62
C ASP A 183 -22.82 -4.13 -0.97
N VAL A 184 -21.70 -4.35 -1.65
CA VAL A 184 -20.78 -3.34 -2.15
C VAL A 184 -21.08 -3.12 -3.63
N PRO A 185 -21.11 -1.88 -4.13
CA PRO A 185 -21.44 -1.62 -5.53
C PRO A 185 -20.25 -1.88 -6.47
N MET A 186 -19.49 -2.94 -6.22
CA MET A 186 -18.43 -3.44 -7.10
C MET A 186 -19.04 -4.26 -8.22
N THR A 187 -18.60 -4.00 -9.45
CA THR A 187 -19.05 -4.68 -10.66
C THR A 187 -17.91 -5.44 -11.31
N ARG A 188 -18.25 -6.35 -12.23
CA ARG A 188 -17.24 -7.03 -13.06
C ARG A 188 -16.45 -6.05 -13.94
N GLU A 189 -17.06 -4.92 -14.30
CA GLU A 189 -16.38 -3.91 -15.09
C GLU A 189 -15.32 -3.18 -14.26
N ASP A 190 -15.57 -2.93 -12.97
CA ASP A 190 -14.55 -2.40 -12.06
C ASP A 190 -13.32 -3.32 -12.00
N LEU A 191 -13.54 -4.65 -11.93
CA LEU A 191 -12.46 -5.64 -11.94
C LEU A 191 -11.73 -5.65 -13.29
N ARG A 192 -12.46 -5.70 -14.41
CA ARG A 192 -11.86 -5.76 -15.76
C ARG A 192 -11.08 -4.49 -16.11
N ALA A 193 -11.54 -3.33 -15.68
CA ALA A 193 -10.93 -2.05 -15.99
C ALA A 193 -9.63 -1.79 -15.20
N HIS A 194 -9.32 -2.62 -14.19
CA HIS A 194 -8.14 -2.43 -13.36
C HIS A 194 -6.83 -2.61 -14.14
N GLN A 195 -5.90 -1.70 -13.92
CA GLN A 195 -4.57 -1.71 -14.52
C GLN A 195 -3.52 -1.25 -13.52
N THR A 196 -2.31 -1.78 -13.66
CA THR A 196 -1.14 -1.27 -12.93
C THR A 196 -0.77 0.10 -13.47
N GLU A 197 -0.63 1.07 -12.57
CA GLU A 197 -0.10 2.39 -12.93
C GLU A 197 1.43 2.32 -13.02
N ARG A 198 1.98 2.76 -14.16
CA ARG A 198 3.42 3.01 -14.31
C ARG A 198 3.71 4.48 -14.05
N THR A 199 4.64 4.78 -13.16
CA THR A 199 4.93 6.17 -12.79
C THR A 199 6.40 6.38 -12.44
N GLU A 200 6.78 7.64 -12.25
CA GLU A 200 8.11 7.99 -11.76
C GLU A 200 8.10 8.02 -10.22
N PRO A 201 9.14 7.48 -9.55
CA PRO A 201 9.26 7.55 -8.11
C PRO A 201 9.51 8.99 -7.66
N ILE A 202 9.15 9.30 -6.41
CA ILE A 202 9.56 10.54 -5.75
C ILE A 202 10.87 10.30 -5.00
N TYR A 203 11.67 11.35 -4.81
CA TYR A 203 12.95 11.20 -4.11
C TYR A 203 13.40 12.48 -3.41
N THR A 204 14.32 12.32 -2.47
CA THR A 204 15.12 13.40 -1.90
C THR A 204 16.57 12.95 -1.78
N ASP A 205 17.50 13.91 -1.78
CA ASP A 205 18.90 13.63 -1.47
C ASP A 205 19.13 13.88 0.03
N TYR A 206 19.73 12.91 0.72
CA TYR A 206 20.05 12.96 2.14
C TYR A 206 21.50 12.47 2.34
N ARG A 207 22.38 13.37 2.80
CA ARG A 207 23.80 13.07 3.11
C ARG A 207 24.54 12.36 1.96
N GLY A 208 24.35 12.83 0.73
CA GLY A 208 25.00 12.29 -0.47
C GLY A 208 24.36 11.03 -1.05
N ILE A 209 23.27 10.54 -0.46
CA ILE A 209 22.50 9.39 -0.94
C ILE A 209 21.14 9.86 -1.42
N ARG A 210 20.70 9.35 -2.57
CA ARG A 210 19.33 9.56 -3.05
C ARG A 210 18.40 8.51 -2.47
N VAL A 211 17.38 8.95 -1.75
CA VAL A 211 16.34 8.09 -1.17
C VAL A 211 15.09 8.19 -2.04
N TYR A 212 14.69 7.06 -2.61
CA TYR A 212 13.49 6.93 -3.45
C TYR A 212 12.33 6.39 -2.64
N GLU A 213 11.15 6.93 -2.91
CA GLU A 213 9.88 6.52 -2.32
C GLU A 213 8.81 6.44 -3.41
N MET A 214 7.75 5.70 -3.11
CA MET A 214 6.59 5.61 -3.99
C MET A 214 5.80 6.94 -3.93
N PRO A 215 5.30 7.47 -5.07
CA PRO A 215 4.40 8.62 -5.05
C PRO A 215 3.02 8.29 -4.44
N PRO A 216 2.14 9.29 -4.29
CA PRO A 216 0.75 9.05 -3.97
C PRO A 216 0.07 8.03 -4.91
N PRO A 217 -0.87 7.23 -4.39
CA PRO A 217 -1.56 7.39 -3.09
C PRO A 217 -0.79 6.88 -1.86
N THR A 218 0.46 6.43 -2.00
CA THR A 218 1.26 5.99 -0.86
C THR A 218 1.77 7.15 -0.01
N GLN A 219 2.19 6.83 1.22
CA GLN A 219 2.63 7.82 2.22
C GLN A 219 4.15 8.08 2.22
N GLY A 220 4.91 7.58 1.24
CA GLY A 220 6.37 7.71 1.20
C GLY A 220 6.88 9.16 1.22
N LEU A 221 6.04 10.13 0.80
CA LEU A 221 6.35 11.55 0.90
C LEU A 221 6.64 12.01 2.35
N SER A 222 5.98 11.42 3.34
CA SER A 222 6.21 11.75 4.76
C SER A 222 7.67 11.51 5.16
N THR A 223 8.23 10.37 4.76
CA THR A 223 9.65 10.01 4.95
C THR A 223 10.57 11.01 4.26
N LEU A 224 10.29 11.35 2.99
CA LEU A 224 11.14 12.28 2.23
C LEU A 224 11.16 13.68 2.84
N ILE A 225 10.02 14.17 3.34
CA ILE A 225 9.93 15.45 4.05
C ILE A 225 10.76 15.40 5.33
N ALA A 226 10.60 14.36 6.13
CA ALA A 226 11.37 14.20 7.36
C ALA A 226 12.88 14.18 7.07
N LEU A 227 13.33 13.40 6.10
CA LEU A 227 14.74 13.36 5.69
C LEU A 227 15.24 14.72 5.18
N LYS A 228 14.42 15.48 4.45
CA LYS A 228 14.79 16.83 3.99
C LYS A 228 14.99 17.78 5.17
N ILE A 229 14.13 17.71 6.18
CA ILE A 229 14.26 18.49 7.41
C ILE A 229 15.53 18.08 8.15
N LEU A 230 15.72 16.79 8.42
CA LEU A 230 16.92 16.29 9.11
C LEU A 230 18.22 16.63 8.36
N GLY A 231 18.19 16.63 7.01
CA GLY A 231 19.34 16.97 6.17
C GLY A 231 19.75 18.44 6.25
N SER A 232 18.87 19.30 6.76
CA SER A 232 19.15 20.73 6.99
C SER A 232 19.68 21.03 8.40
N LEU A 233 19.78 20.02 9.25
CA LEU A 233 20.27 20.10 10.62
C LEU A 233 21.66 19.45 10.73
N ASP A 234 22.42 19.83 11.75
CA ASP A 234 23.67 19.16 12.09
C ASP A 234 23.41 17.84 12.83
N MET A 235 22.88 16.86 12.10
CA MET A 235 22.64 15.53 12.65
C MET A 235 23.94 14.82 13.03
N GLN A 236 25.10 15.24 12.50
CA GLN A 236 26.38 14.60 12.88
C GLN A 236 26.72 14.94 14.32
N ALA A 237 26.64 16.23 14.67
CA ALA A 237 26.83 16.68 16.04
C ALA A 237 25.84 16.01 17.02
N LEU A 238 24.57 15.85 16.61
CA LEU A 238 23.57 15.16 17.45
C LEU A 238 23.87 13.66 17.63
N LEU A 239 24.30 12.97 16.57
CA LEU A 239 24.65 11.54 16.61
C LEU A 239 25.92 11.27 17.43
N GLU A 240 26.87 12.20 17.44
CA GLU A 240 28.11 12.11 18.20
C GLU A 240 27.96 12.60 19.65
N SER A 241 26.83 13.23 19.98
CA SER A 241 26.54 13.70 21.33
C SER A 241 25.90 12.60 22.19
N ASP A 242 26.04 12.71 23.52
CA ASP A 242 25.30 11.89 24.49
C ASP A 242 23.83 12.34 24.66
N GLN A 243 23.29 13.15 23.73
CA GLN A 243 21.93 13.72 23.81
C GLN A 243 20.90 12.86 23.05
N GLU A 244 20.77 11.59 23.43
CA GLU A 244 19.82 10.65 22.77
C GLU A 244 18.38 11.20 22.75
N ALA A 245 17.94 11.83 23.84
CA ALA A 245 16.62 12.44 23.92
C ALA A 245 16.42 13.57 22.90
N ALA A 246 17.44 14.38 22.63
CA ALA A 246 17.38 15.45 21.64
C ALA A 246 17.36 14.89 20.22
N LEU A 247 18.15 13.83 19.97
CA LEU A 247 18.14 13.11 18.69
C LEU A 247 16.73 12.54 18.38
N LEU A 248 16.13 11.85 19.35
CA LEU A 248 14.79 11.30 19.23
C LEU A 248 13.72 12.39 19.05
N ASP A 249 13.78 13.47 19.84
CA ASP A 249 12.85 14.60 19.72
C ASP A 249 12.86 15.21 18.32
N VAL A 250 14.05 15.46 17.76
CA VAL A 250 14.21 16.01 16.41
C VAL A 250 13.65 15.05 15.35
N MET A 251 13.93 13.75 15.47
CA MET A 251 13.39 12.74 14.54
C MET A 251 11.86 12.65 14.62
N ILE A 252 11.30 12.64 15.83
CA ILE A 252 9.85 12.59 16.07
C ILE A 252 9.17 13.83 15.47
N ARG A 253 9.69 15.03 15.75
CA ARG A 253 9.13 16.28 15.21
C ARG A 253 9.23 16.34 13.68
N ALA A 254 10.33 15.88 13.09
CA ALA A 254 10.46 15.77 11.63
C ALA A 254 9.40 14.85 11.01
N MET A 255 9.16 13.68 11.62
CA MET A 255 8.10 12.77 11.17
C MET A 255 6.70 13.36 11.38
N ARG A 256 6.44 14.09 12.47
CA ARG A 256 5.16 14.78 12.69
C ARG A 256 4.85 15.76 11.58
N VAL A 257 5.84 16.55 11.14
CA VAL A 257 5.68 17.42 9.98
C VAL A 257 5.36 16.61 8.73
N GLY A 258 6.11 15.52 8.49
CA GLY A 258 5.88 14.61 7.37
C GLY A 258 4.45 14.05 7.34
N PHE A 259 3.93 13.59 8.47
CA PHE A 259 2.57 13.07 8.60
C PHE A 259 1.50 14.13 8.39
N LEU A 260 1.67 15.33 8.94
CA LEU A 260 0.69 16.40 8.77
C LEU A 260 0.58 16.87 7.32
N VAL A 261 1.72 16.95 6.62
CA VAL A 261 1.71 17.21 5.18
C VAL A 261 1.08 16.05 4.43
N ALA A 262 1.42 14.80 4.78
CA ALA A 262 0.83 13.62 4.15
C ALA A 262 -0.71 13.61 4.28
N GLU A 263 -1.24 13.86 5.47
CA GLU A 263 -2.67 13.90 5.75
C GLU A 263 -3.39 15.00 4.98
N THR A 264 -2.73 16.13 4.74
CA THR A 264 -3.32 17.27 4.02
C THR A 264 -3.34 17.05 2.50
N TYR A 265 -2.34 16.36 1.94
CA TYR A 265 -2.09 16.39 0.49
C TYR A 265 -2.10 15.03 -0.20
N ILE A 266 -1.93 13.91 0.49
CA ILE A 266 -1.85 12.60 -0.16
C ILE A 266 -3.25 12.10 -0.48
N ALA A 267 -3.52 11.98 -1.79
CA ALA A 267 -4.73 11.41 -2.35
C ALA A 267 -4.42 10.74 -3.71
N ASP A 268 -5.41 10.07 -4.31
CA ASP A 268 -5.30 9.53 -5.67
C ASP A 268 -5.12 10.68 -6.69
N ARG A 269 -4.07 10.58 -7.50
CA ARG A 269 -3.66 11.57 -8.52
C ARG A 269 -4.68 11.73 -9.65
N SER A 270 -5.48 10.71 -9.92
CA SER A 270 -6.36 10.62 -11.08
C SER A 270 -7.78 11.17 -10.86
N SER A 271 -8.11 11.56 -9.63
CA SER A 271 -9.45 12.07 -9.37
C SER A 271 -9.56 13.50 -9.89
N GLU A 272 -10.50 13.73 -10.83
CA GLU A 272 -11.01 15.09 -11.12
C GLU A 272 -11.59 15.75 -9.85
N LEU A 273 -11.86 14.94 -8.80
CA LEU A 273 -12.21 15.33 -7.43
C LEU A 273 -11.01 15.65 -6.52
N GLY A 274 -9.77 15.39 -6.98
CA GLY A 274 -8.51 15.57 -6.26
C GLY A 274 -7.90 16.95 -6.42
N ALA A 275 -8.55 17.84 -7.17
CA ALA A 275 -8.36 19.26 -6.94
C ALA A 275 -9.13 19.63 -5.67
N CYS A 276 -8.43 19.72 -4.53
CA CYS A 276 -8.75 20.79 -3.59
C CYS A 276 -8.92 22.04 -4.47
N ARG A 277 -10.07 22.73 -4.43
CA ARG A 277 -10.28 24.00 -5.18
C ARG A 277 -9.18 25.03 -4.90
N CYS A 278 -8.44 24.76 -3.84
CA CYS A 278 -7.27 25.37 -3.25
C CYS A 278 -5.90 24.94 -3.85
N CYS A 279 -5.74 23.67 -4.27
CA CYS A 279 -4.40 23.08 -4.53
C CYS A 279 -4.21 22.42 -5.90
N GLY A 280 -5.25 22.20 -6.70
CA GLY A 280 -5.12 21.50 -7.99
C GLY A 280 -4.69 20.03 -7.85
N ALA A 281 -4.54 19.31 -8.97
CA ALA A 281 -4.11 17.92 -8.97
C ALA A 281 -2.74 17.78 -8.28
N PHE A 282 -2.59 16.78 -7.41
CA PHE A 282 -1.31 16.48 -6.74
C PHE A 282 -0.30 15.96 -7.78
N ASP A 283 0.40 16.89 -8.42
CA ASP A 283 1.36 16.64 -9.48
C ASP A 283 2.81 16.63 -8.96
N CYS A 284 3.76 16.27 -9.85
CA CYS A 284 5.19 16.33 -9.53
C CYS A 284 5.63 17.75 -9.10
N GLY A 285 4.96 18.80 -9.60
CA GLY A 285 5.22 20.18 -9.21
C GLY A 285 4.91 20.46 -7.74
N THR A 286 3.82 19.88 -7.22
CA THR A 286 3.42 19.99 -5.81
C THR A 286 4.40 19.26 -4.90
N VAL A 287 4.82 18.05 -5.26
CA VAL A 287 5.89 17.32 -4.53
C VAL A 287 7.18 18.13 -4.52
N CYS A 288 7.62 18.66 -5.66
CA CYS A 288 8.83 19.49 -5.73
C CYS A 288 8.74 20.74 -4.86
N LYS A 289 7.57 21.41 -4.80
CA LYS A 289 7.35 22.55 -3.89
C LYS A 289 7.44 22.13 -2.43
N LEU A 290 6.84 21.00 -2.06
CA LEU A 290 6.89 20.45 -0.69
C LEU A 290 8.30 19.97 -0.30
N LEU A 291 9.14 19.59 -1.25
CA LEU A 291 10.53 19.20 -0.99
C LEU A 291 11.54 20.34 -1.18
N SER A 292 11.07 21.57 -1.45
CA SER A 292 11.94 22.73 -1.70
C SER A 292 12.54 23.33 -0.41
N GLU A 293 13.66 24.04 -0.54
CA GLU A 293 14.34 24.64 0.62
C GLU A 293 13.51 25.71 1.34
N ALA A 294 12.72 26.50 0.62
CA ALA A 294 11.88 27.55 1.20
C ALA A 294 10.84 26.95 2.16
N SER A 295 10.27 25.86 1.68
CA SER A 295 9.40 24.93 2.38
C SER A 295 10.09 24.40 3.66
N VAL A 296 11.31 23.85 3.57
CA VAL A 296 12.10 23.36 4.74
C VAL A 296 12.32 24.44 5.79
N LYS A 297 12.71 25.64 5.36
CA LYS A 297 12.89 26.79 6.26
C LYS A 297 11.59 27.18 6.98
N ARG A 298 10.44 27.04 6.33
CA ARG A 298 9.13 27.26 6.96
C ARG A 298 8.86 26.24 8.06
N TRP A 299 9.12 24.96 7.81
CA TRP A 299 8.92 23.93 8.84
C TRP A 299 9.90 24.09 9.99
N GLN A 300 11.17 24.42 9.72
CA GLN A 300 12.17 24.72 10.75
C GLN A 300 11.73 25.81 11.74
N ARG A 301 10.99 26.84 11.28
CA ARG A 301 10.43 27.87 12.19
C ARG A 301 9.42 27.26 13.17
N LEU A 302 8.61 26.31 12.70
CA LEU A 302 7.67 25.57 13.55
C LEU A 302 8.39 24.73 14.63
N PHE A 303 9.65 24.34 14.43
CA PHE A 303 10.45 23.67 15.47
C PHE A 303 10.91 24.63 16.58
N ARG A 304 11.10 25.92 16.26
CA ARG A 304 11.64 26.92 17.19
C ARG A 304 10.57 27.62 18.01
N GLU A 305 9.33 27.66 17.52
CA GLU A 305 8.23 28.38 18.16
C GLU A 305 7.41 27.52 19.14
N SER A 306 7.53 26.18 19.11
CA SER A 306 6.83 25.30 20.06
C SER A 306 7.71 24.97 21.28
N GLU A 307 7.53 25.71 22.38
CA GLU A 307 8.01 25.28 23.71
C GLU A 307 7.16 24.13 24.29
N ASP A 308 5.91 23.99 23.82
CA ASP A 308 5.02 22.88 24.18
C ASP A 308 4.95 21.83 23.04
N ALA A 309 5.46 20.63 23.30
CA ALA A 309 5.46 19.53 22.33
C ALA A 309 4.05 19.07 21.91
N THR A 310 3.00 19.50 22.59
CA THR A 310 1.61 19.02 22.38
C THR A 310 0.75 19.89 21.46
N GLU A 311 1.07 21.16 21.25
CA GLU A 311 0.29 22.06 20.37
C GLU A 311 1.02 22.37 19.06
N PHE A 312 1.13 21.36 18.19
CA PHE A 312 1.56 21.60 16.81
C PHE A 312 0.31 21.88 15.96
N ARG A 313 -0.02 23.17 15.74
CA ARG A 313 -1.04 23.58 14.76
C ARG A 313 -0.34 24.20 13.55
N ILE A 314 -0.44 23.55 12.39
CA ILE A 314 -0.11 24.20 11.13
C ILE A 314 -1.19 25.25 10.88
N ASP A 315 -0.79 26.51 10.73
CA ASP A 315 -1.69 27.57 10.31
C ASP A 315 -2.16 27.32 8.86
N ALA A 316 -3.29 26.65 8.74
CA ALA A 316 -4.00 26.44 7.48
C ALA A 316 -4.64 27.73 6.92
N SER A 317 -4.52 28.87 7.62
CA SER A 317 -5.03 30.17 7.14
C SER A 317 -4.14 30.85 6.10
N ALA A 318 -3.00 30.24 5.75
CA ALA A 318 -2.22 30.65 4.59
C ALA A 318 -3.14 30.66 3.34
N PRO A 319 -3.05 31.70 2.48
CA PRO A 319 -4.13 32.16 1.59
C PRO A 319 -4.53 31.21 0.45
N HIS A 320 -4.06 29.97 0.45
CA HIS A 320 -4.41 28.94 -0.52
C HIS A 320 -5.29 27.84 0.07
N CYS A 321 -5.68 27.90 1.36
CA CYS A 321 -6.60 26.95 2.00
C CYS A 321 -7.92 27.60 2.44
N ARG A 322 -8.52 28.46 1.60
CA ARG A 322 -9.92 28.89 1.78
C ARG A 322 -10.78 28.45 0.59
N LYS A 323 -11.76 27.60 0.94
CA LYS A 323 -12.89 27.03 0.20
C LYS A 323 -12.66 25.70 -0.51
#